data_AF-A0A075P8T1-F1
#
_entry.id   AF-A0A075P8T1-F1
#
_cell.length_a   1.000
_cell.length_b   1.000
_cell.length_c   1.000
_cell.angle_alpha   90.00
_cell.angle_beta   90.00
_cell.angle_gamma   90.00
#
_symmetry.space_group_name_H-M   'P 1'
#
loop_
_entity.id
_entity.type
_entity.pdbx_description
1 polymer ?
#
loop_
_entity_poly.entity_id
_entity_poly.type
_entity_poly.pdbx_seq_one_letter_code
_entity_poly.pdbx_strand_id
1 'polypeptide(L)'
;MSHLHIRPKEAGADKRIINITPESANWQFVGFEVVMLEADDTLVVNTQNTELCAVIISGVADVTTQEQLFSNIGHRASAFDGIAPYAVYAPPKQELTINALTSLEVALCRAPAKGLYPVKLITPQDCVTMTRGSGTNLRHIRNIMMDNVDAERLLITEVITPSGHWSSYPPHKHDTDAIPQESALEETYYHKLNPKQGFAFQRVYTDDRSIDETISVEHNSVVTVPKGYHPVGTPHGYELYYLNVMAGPKREWIFHNDPDHAWIVNP
;
A
#
# COMPACT_ATOMS: atom_id res chain seq x y z
N MET A 1 -7.68 -0.29 21.87
CA MET A 1 -7.18 -0.60 20.52
C MET A 1 -6.36 0.59 20.06
N SER A 2 -5.22 0.36 19.42
CA SER A 2 -4.38 1.43 18.90
C SER A 2 -5.16 2.29 17.90
N HIS A 3 -5.02 3.61 17.96
CA HIS A 3 -5.63 4.52 16.99
C HIS A 3 -5.00 4.39 15.59
N LEU A 4 -3.84 3.72 15.50
CA LEU A 4 -3.14 3.41 14.25
C LEU A 4 -3.73 2.18 13.53
N HIS A 5 -4.60 1.40 14.18
CA HIS A 5 -5.20 0.18 13.61
C HIS A 5 -6.61 0.43 13.09
N ILE A 6 -6.78 0.42 11.77
CA ILE A 6 -8.06 0.56 11.09
C ILE A 6 -8.55 -0.82 10.64
N ARG A 7 -9.61 -1.31 11.28
CA ARG A 7 -10.25 -2.59 10.91
C ARG A 7 -11.18 -2.40 9.71
N PRO A 8 -11.32 -3.44 8.86
CA PRO A 8 -12.28 -3.40 7.77
C PRO A 8 -13.70 -3.26 8.34
N LYS A 9 -14.52 -2.46 7.69
CA LYS A 9 -15.97 -2.40 7.94
C LYS A 9 -16.67 -3.41 7.05
N GLU A 10 -17.89 -3.80 7.41
CA GLU A 10 -18.76 -4.51 6.47
C GLU A 10 -19.00 -3.61 5.25
N ALA A 11 -18.91 -4.21 4.05
CA ALA A 11 -19.11 -3.49 2.80
C ALA A 11 -20.56 -2.97 2.74
N GLY A 12 -20.70 -1.65 2.84
CA GLY A 12 -22.00 -0.97 2.71
C GLY A 12 -22.46 -0.85 1.26
N ALA A 13 -23.40 0.05 1.01
CA ALA A 13 -23.90 0.32 -0.34
C ALA A 13 -22.81 0.82 -1.31
N ASP A 14 -21.77 1.47 -0.78
CA ASP A 14 -20.64 1.98 -1.55
C ASP A 14 -19.48 0.97 -1.69
N LYS A 15 -19.69 -0.26 -1.17
CA LYS A 15 -18.79 -1.41 -1.29
C LYS A 15 -17.39 -1.21 -0.67
N ARG A 16 -17.17 -0.11 0.06
CA ARG A 16 -15.89 0.19 0.71
C ARG A 16 -15.77 -0.53 2.04
N ILE A 17 -14.66 -1.23 2.22
CA ILE A 17 -14.32 -1.86 3.51
C ILE A 17 -13.29 -1.05 4.29
N ILE A 18 -12.47 -0.24 3.59
CA ILE A 18 -11.50 0.69 4.16
C ILE A 18 -11.69 2.05 3.50
N ASN A 19 -11.66 3.11 4.31
CA ASN A 19 -11.66 4.48 3.83
C ASN A 19 -10.85 5.35 4.80
N ILE A 20 -9.66 5.74 4.39
CA ILE A 20 -8.72 6.57 5.11
C ILE A 20 -8.48 7.83 4.27
N THR A 21 -8.84 8.98 4.82
CA THR A 21 -8.49 10.29 4.27
C THR A 21 -7.39 10.94 5.10
N PRO A 22 -6.69 11.95 4.56
CA PRO A 22 -5.72 12.71 5.34
C PRO A 22 -6.28 13.26 6.65
N GLU A 23 -7.51 13.75 6.64
CA GLU A 23 -8.19 14.27 7.83
C GLU A 23 -8.45 13.16 8.86
N SER A 24 -8.89 11.98 8.43
CA SER A 24 -9.18 10.86 9.32
C SER A 24 -7.92 10.25 9.96
N ALA A 25 -6.80 10.28 9.23
CA ALA A 25 -5.50 9.83 9.72
C ALA A 25 -4.72 10.92 10.46
N ASN A 26 -5.25 12.14 10.51
CA ASN A 26 -4.62 13.32 11.10
C ASN A 26 -3.23 13.63 10.50
N TRP A 27 -3.15 13.61 9.16
CA TRP A 27 -1.93 13.91 8.40
C TRP A 27 -2.28 14.68 7.11
N GLN A 28 -1.35 14.85 6.16
CA GLN A 28 -1.49 15.80 5.05
C GLN A 28 -1.59 15.18 3.65
N PHE A 29 -1.05 13.99 3.41
CA PHE A 29 -0.83 13.48 2.05
C PHE A 29 -1.64 12.23 1.74
N VAL A 30 -1.43 11.13 2.46
CA VAL A 30 -1.91 9.81 2.01
C VAL A 30 -3.43 9.67 2.21
N GLY A 31 -4.14 9.30 1.15
CA GLY A 31 -5.48 8.74 1.21
C GLY A 31 -5.46 7.29 0.73
N PHE A 32 -6.24 6.42 1.36
CA PHE A 32 -6.29 5.01 1.04
C PHE A 32 -7.70 4.42 1.23
N GLU A 33 -8.22 3.78 0.19
CA GLU A 33 -9.52 3.10 0.22
C GLU A 33 -9.39 1.69 -0.33
N VAL A 34 -10.23 0.76 0.14
CA VAL A 34 -10.36 -0.57 -0.46
C VAL A 34 -11.82 -0.85 -0.73
N VAL A 35 -12.12 -1.26 -1.96
CA VAL A 35 -13.47 -1.55 -2.45
C VAL A 35 -13.57 -3.02 -2.86
N MET A 36 -14.64 -3.68 -2.42
CA MET A 36 -14.95 -5.08 -2.73
C MET A 36 -16.17 -5.11 -3.67
N LEU A 37 -15.94 -5.39 -4.94
CA LEU A 37 -16.97 -5.41 -5.98
C LEU A 37 -17.28 -6.86 -6.37
N GLU A 38 -18.53 -7.14 -6.71
CA GLU A 38 -18.91 -8.39 -7.37
C GLU A 38 -18.81 -8.25 -8.89
N ALA A 39 -18.90 -9.36 -9.61
CA ALA A 39 -19.01 -9.29 -11.07
C ALA A 39 -20.21 -8.41 -11.49
N ASP A 40 -20.02 -7.62 -12.54
CA ASP A 40 -20.96 -6.64 -13.07
C ASP A 40 -21.21 -5.40 -12.18
N ASP A 41 -20.60 -5.30 -10.98
CA ASP A 41 -20.61 -4.05 -10.22
C ASP A 41 -19.75 -2.99 -10.94
N THR A 42 -20.22 -1.73 -10.90
CA THR A 42 -19.49 -0.56 -11.41
C THR A 42 -19.15 0.39 -10.27
N LEU A 43 -17.90 0.81 -10.20
CA LEU A 43 -17.42 1.86 -9.31
C LEU A 43 -16.98 3.09 -10.12
N VAL A 44 -17.58 4.24 -9.82
CA VAL A 44 -17.16 5.54 -10.37
C VAL A 44 -16.33 6.28 -9.32
N VAL A 45 -15.14 6.72 -9.69
CA VAL A 45 -14.17 7.39 -8.82
C VAL A 45 -13.74 8.71 -9.45
N ASN A 46 -13.84 9.80 -8.68
CA ASN A 46 -13.31 11.10 -9.08
C ASN A 46 -11.96 11.35 -8.39
N THR A 47 -10.95 11.79 -9.12
CA THR A 47 -9.63 12.10 -8.57
C THR A 47 -9.58 13.49 -7.91
N GLN A 48 -10.55 14.36 -8.17
CA GLN A 48 -10.66 15.71 -7.59
C GLN A 48 -9.35 16.49 -7.69
N ASN A 49 -8.75 16.89 -6.57
CA ASN A 49 -7.46 17.59 -6.52
C ASN A 49 -6.28 16.65 -6.16
N THR A 50 -6.49 15.35 -6.23
CA THR A 50 -5.50 14.30 -5.92
C THR A 50 -5.08 13.57 -7.19
N GLU A 51 -3.85 13.08 -7.25
CA GLU A 51 -3.55 11.94 -8.12
C GLU A 51 -4.10 10.66 -7.48
N LEU A 52 -4.44 9.70 -8.32
CA LEU A 52 -5.02 8.41 -7.91
C LEU A 52 -4.26 7.29 -8.60
N CYS A 53 -3.95 6.23 -7.86
CA CYS A 53 -3.57 4.94 -8.43
C CYS A 53 -4.56 3.87 -7.96
N ALA A 54 -5.31 3.30 -8.90
CA ALA A 54 -6.22 2.18 -8.65
C ALA A 54 -5.47 0.87 -8.86
N VAL A 55 -5.13 0.17 -7.78
CA VAL A 55 -4.41 -1.11 -7.79
C VAL A 55 -5.40 -2.26 -7.74
N ILE A 56 -5.39 -3.14 -8.75
CA ILE A 56 -6.22 -4.34 -8.78
C ILE A 56 -5.52 -5.41 -7.92
N ILE A 57 -5.98 -5.55 -6.67
CA ILE A 57 -5.40 -6.50 -5.70
C ILE A 57 -5.78 -7.93 -6.10
N SER A 58 -7.01 -8.17 -6.55
CA SER A 58 -7.42 -9.45 -7.12
C SER A 58 -8.65 -9.29 -8.00
N GLY A 59 -8.81 -10.17 -8.98
CA GLY A 59 -9.92 -10.16 -9.93
C GLY A 59 -9.53 -9.55 -11.28
N VAL A 60 -10.54 -9.26 -12.08
CA VAL A 60 -10.41 -8.72 -13.44
C VAL A 60 -11.40 -7.57 -13.63
N ALA A 61 -10.96 -6.50 -14.29
CA ALA A 61 -11.78 -5.31 -14.52
C ALA A 61 -11.53 -4.68 -15.91
N ASP A 62 -12.52 -3.93 -16.36
CA ASP A 62 -12.33 -2.86 -17.34
C ASP A 62 -12.25 -1.53 -16.60
N VAL A 63 -11.29 -0.67 -16.98
CA VAL A 63 -11.15 0.68 -16.42
C VAL A 63 -11.22 1.72 -17.53
N THR A 64 -12.25 2.56 -17.46
CA THR A 64 -12.46 3.67 -18.39
C THR A 64 -12.06 4.98 -17.71
N THR A 65 -11.31 5.81 -18.42
CA THR A 65 -11.02 7.20 -18.08
C THR A 65 -11.65 8.12 -19.13
N GLN A 66 -11.53 9.44 -19.00
CA GLN A 66 -12.05 10.36 -20.00
C GLN A 66 -11.47 10.15 -21.41
N GLU A 67 -10.22 9.66 -21.49
CA GLU A 67 -9.47 9.57 -22.75
C GLU A 67 -9.19 8.13 -23.20
N GLN A 68 -9.21 7.17 -22.27
CA GLN A 68 -8.68 5.82 -22.50
C GLN A 68 -9.56 4.74 -21.86
N LEU A 69 -9.66 3.59 -22.53
CA LEU A 69 -10.24 2.36 -22.01
C LEU A 69 -9.13 1.31 -21.86
N PHE A 70 -8.99 0.76 -20.66
CA PHE A 70 -8.14 -0.39 -20.37
C PHE A 70 -9.03 -1.60 -20.11
N SER A 71 -9.12 -2.49 -21.10
CA SER A 71 -9.98 -3.66 -20.99
C SER A 71 -9.25 -4.88 -20.45
N ASN A 72 -9.96 -5.69 -19.68
CA ASN A 72 -9.55 -7.02 -19.22
C ASN A 72 -8.20 -6.99 -18.48
N ILE A 73 -8.03 -6.06 -17.54
CA ILE A 73 -6.82 -5.93 -16.72
C ILE A 73 -7.01 -6.57 -15.34
N GLY A 74 -5.94 -7.10 -14.75
CA GLY A 74 -5.97 -7.85 -13.48
C GLY A 74 -5.40 -9.27 -13.64
N HIS A 75 -6.17 -10.29 -13.26
CA HIS A 75 -5.93 -11.74 -13.45
C HIS A 75 -5.38 -12.53 -12.27
N ARG A 76 -4.79 -11.90 -11.24
CA ARG A 76 -4.49 -12.66 -10.01
C ARG A 76 -5.76 -12.87 -9.21
N ALA A 77 -6.03 -14.11 -8.82
CA ALA A 77 -7.14 -14.48 -7.95
C ALA A 77 -6.85 -14.09 -6.48
N SER A 78 -5.57 -13.96 -6.13
CA SER A 78 -5.11 -13.61 -4.80
C SER A 78 -3.83 -12.78 -4.86
N ALA A 79 -3.63 -11.92 -3.87
CA ALA A 79 -2.36 -11.20 -3.67
C ALA A 79 -1.15 -12.15 -3.49
N PHE A 80 -1.43 -13.40 -3.11
CA PHE A 80 -0.43 -14.46 -2.87
C PHE A 80 -0.05 -15.26 -4.13
N ASP A 81 -0.62 -14.99 -5.32
CA ASP A 81 -0.39 -15.78 -6.55
C ASP A 81 1.02 -15.63 -7.16
N GLY A 82 1.91 -14.85 -6.56
CA GLY A 82 3.26 -14.66 -7.07
C GLY A 82 3.39 -13.59 -8.16
N ILE A 83 2.28 -13.08 -8.71
CA ILE A 83 2.25 -12.16 -9.86
C ILE A 83 2.05 -10.70 -9.38
N ALA A 84 2.81 -9.77 -9.97
CA ALA A 84 2.62 -8.33 -9.75
C ALA A 84 1.23 -7.86 -10.23
N PRO A 85 0.61 -6.86 -9.58
CA PRO A 85 -0.73 -6.42 -9.93
C PRO A 85 -0.73 -5.58 -11.21
N TYR A 86 -1.93 -5.44 -11.78
CA TYR A 86 -2.24 -4.31 -12.65
C TYR A 86 -2.64 -3.10 -11.80
N ALA A 87 -2.33 -1.90 -12.27
CA ALA A 87 -2.83 -0.67 -11.68
C ALA A 87 -3.07 0.41 -12.74
N VAL A 88 -3.93 1.37 -12.45
CA VAL A 88 -4.19 2.53 -13.31
C VAL A 88 -3.92 3.80 -12.54
N TYR A 89 -2.92 4.57 -13.00
CA TYR A 89 -2.63 5.91 -12.51
C TYR A 89 -3.48 6.94 -13.27
N ALA A 90 -3.99 7.93 -12.55
CA ALA A 90 -4.69 9.08 -13.12
C ALA A 90 -4.36 10.37 -12.36
N PRO A 91 -4.12 11.49 -13.08
CA PRO A 91 -3.91 12.79 -12.46
C PRO A 91 -5.19 13.37 -11.82
N PRO A 92 -5.09 14.52 -11.14
CA PRO A 92 -6.24 15.30 -10.71
C PRO A 92 -7.25 15.59 -11.83
N LYS A 93 -8.51 15.81 -11.42
CA LYS A 93 -9.66 16.18 -12.27
C LYS A 93 -10.02 15.14 -13.34
N GLN A 94 -9.79 13.87 -13.01
CA GLN A 94 -10.19 12.71 -13.81
C GLN A 94 -11.39 12.01 -13.17
N GLU A 95 -12.17 11.36 -14.02
CA GLU A 95 -13.18 10.39 -13.60
C GLU A 95 -12.76 9.02 -14.14
N LEU A 96 -12.77 8.02 -13.27
CA LEU A 96 -12.50 6.63 -13.59
C LEU A 96 -13.76 5.82 -13.34
N THR A 97 -14.13 4.99 -14.30
CA THR A 97 -15.19 4.00 -14.17
C THR A 97 -14.55 2.62 -14.21
N ILE A 98 -14.63 1.90 -13.09
CA ILE A 98 -14.09 0.56 -12.92
C ILE A 98 -15.27 -0.42 -12.97
N ASN A 99 -15.30 -1.26 -14.01
CA ASN A 99 -16.32 -2.31 -14.17
C ASN A 99 -15.68 -3.65 -13.81
N ALA A 100 -16.24 -4.32 -12.80
CA ALA A 100 -15.75 -5.60 -12.34
C ALA A 100 -16.22 -6.72 -13.29
N LEU A 101 -15.29 -7.44 -13.93
CA LEU A 101 -15.59 -8.59 -14.78
C LEU A 101 -15.66 -9.90 -13.96
N THR A 102 -15.08 -9.90 -12.76
CA THR A 102 -15.16 -10.95 -11.74
C THR A 102 -15.39 -10.28 -10.39
N SER A 103 -15.55 -11.04 -9.30
CA SER A 103 -15.34 -10.47 -7.96
C SER A 103 -13.96 -9.79 -7.93
N LEU A 104 -13.91 -8.56 -7.45
CA LEU A 104 -12.80 -7.64 -7.63
C LEU A 104 -12.50 -6.94 -6.30
N GLU A 105 -11.22 -6.94 -5.94
CA GLU A 105 -10.69 -6.15 -4.83
C GLU A 105 -9.76 -5.10 -5.41
N VAL A 106 -10.13 -3.83 -5.23
CA VAL A 106 -9.37 -2.69 -5.74
C VAL A 106 -8.99 -1.75 -4.60
N ALA A 107 -7.71 -1.40 -4.54
CA ALA A 107 -7.19 -0.35 -3.67
C ALA A 107 -7.13 0.97 -4.42
N LEU A 108 -7.65 2.04 -3.81
CA LEU A 108 -7.59 3.40 -4.32
C LEU A 108 -6.56 4.17 -3.49
N CYS A 109 -5.41 4.46 -4.09
CA CYS A 109 -4.28 5.12 -3.43
C CYS A 109 -4.26 6.59 -3.88
N ARG A 110 -4.27 7.55 -2.96
CA ARG A 110 -4.38 8.98 -3.26
C ARG A 110 -3.28 9.80 -2.60
N ALA A 111 -2.86 10.85 -3.30
CA ALA A 111 -2.08 11.95 -2.72
C ALA A 111 -2.43 13.27 -3.43
N PRO A 112 -2.20 14.44 -2.81
CA PRO A 112 -2.32 15.72 -3.52
C PRO A 112 -1.46 15.72 -4.79
N ALA A 113 -1.87 16.43 -5.84
CA ALA A 113 -1.12 16.57 -7.09
C ALA A 113 -1.56 17.81 -7.88
N LYS A 114 -0.78 18.21 -8.90
CA LYS A 114 -1.04 19.35 -9.79
C LYS A 114 -1.45 18.94 -11.21
N GLY A 115 -1.31 17.67 -11.59
CA GLY A 115 -1.56 17.14 -12.92
C GLY A 115 -0.35 17.18 -13.85
N LEU A 116 0.83 16.81 -13.37
CA LEU A 116 2.07 16.81 -14.17
C LEU A 116 2.19 15.62 -15.13
N TYR A 117 1.54 14.49 -14.81
CA TYR A 117 1.68 13.24 -15.56
C TYR A 117 0.33 12.76 -16.12
N PRO A 118 0.31 12.13 -17.31
CA PRO A 118 -0.93 11.65 -17.94
C PRO A 118 -1.45 10.38 -17.28
N VAL A 119 -2.68 9.98 -17.62
CA VAL A 119 -3.21 8.66 -17.30
C VAL A 119 -2.25 7.57 -17.81
N LYS A 120 -2.03 6.53 -17.00
CA LYS A 120 -1.13 5.42 -17.34
C LYS A 120 -1.63 4.09 -16.79
N LEU A 121 -1.65 3.07 -17.65
CA LEU A 121 -1.75 1.68 -17.22
C LEU A 121 -0.38 1.19 -16.76
N ILE A 122 -0.35 0.58 -15.58
CA ILE A 122 0.81 -0.09 -15.01
C ILE A 122 0.52 -1.60 -15.05
N THR A 123 1.27 -2.30 -15.89
CA THR A 123 1.16 -3.75 -16.06
C THR A 123 2.12 -4.49 -15.12
N PRO A 124 1.97 -5.82 -14.94
CA PRO A 124 2.93 -6.61 -14.18
C PRO A 124 4.38 -6.48 -14.69
N GLN A 125 4.57 -6.20 -15.97
CA GLN A 125 5.89 -6.01 -16.60
C GLN A 125 6.52 -4.65 -16.27
N ASP A 126 5.71 -3.64 -15.92
CA ASP A 126 6.20 -2.33 -15.49
C ASP A 126 6.66 -2.34 -14.03
N CYS A 127 6.26 -3.35 -13.27
CA CYS A 127 6.60 -3.50 -11.85
C CYS A 127 8.02 -4.04 -11.68
N VAL A 128 8.79 -3.43 -10.77
CA VAL A 128 10.13 -3.95 -10.41
C VAL A 128 9.99 -4.95 -9.28
N THR A 129 10.34 -6.21 -9.53
CA THR A 129 10.28 -7.28 -8.53
C THR A 129 11.65 -7.59 -7.95
N MET A 130 11.72 -7.88 -6.66
CA MET A 130 12.97 -8.26 -5.99
C MET A 130 12.72 -9.13 -4.76
N THR A 131 13.70 -9.97 -4.42
CA THR A 131 13.75 -10.67 -3.13
C THR A 131 14.81 -10.00 -2.27
N ARG A 132 14.45 -9.62 -1.04
CA ARG A 132 15.33 -8.91 -0.10
C ARG A 132 15.48 -9.73 1.19
N GLY A 133 16.66 -9.65 1.81
CA GLY A 133 16.96 -10.33 3.07
C GLY A 133 17.29 -11.81 2.91
N SER A 134 17.58 -12.47 4.04
CA SER A 134 17.94 -13.88 4.13
C SER A 134 17.37 -14.50 5.40
N GLY A 135 17.30 -15.84 5.46
CA GLY A 135 16.71 -16.56 6.58
C GLY A 135 15.29 -16.08 6.88
N THR A 136 14.96 -15.87 8.16
CA THR A 136 13.66 -15.35 8.61
C THR A 136 13.44 -13.86 8.31
N ASN A 137 14.37 -13.20 7.61
CA ASN A 137 14.21 -11.83 7.12
C ASN A 137 13.98 -11.79 5.59
N LEU A 138 13.82 -12.93 4.91
CA LEU A 138 13.54 -12.97 3.46
C LEU A 138 12.12 -12.47 3.16
N ARG A 139 11.96 -11.62 2.14
CA ARG A 139 10.66 -11.14 1.64
C ARG A 139 10.69 -10.88 0.14
N HIS A 140 9.53 -10.93 -0.49
CA HIS A 140 9.35 -10.62 -1.92
C HIS A 140 8.65 -9.28 -2.07
N ILE A 141 9.27 -8.37 -2.81
CA ILE A 141 8.81 -7.00 -3.00
C ILE A 141 8.45 -6.80 -4.47
N ARG A 142 7.34 -6.12 -4.73
CA ARG A 142 6.94 -5.68 -6.07
C ARG A 142 6.64 -4.19 -6.02
N ASN A 143 7.57 -3.40 -6.56
CA ASN A 143 7.42 -1.96 -6.69
C ASN A 143 6.45 -1.66 -7.85
N ILE A 144 5.23 -1.27 -7.51
CA ILE A 144 4.16 -0.98 -8.47
C ILE A 144 4.40 0.40 -9.08
N MET A 145 4.60 1.40 -8.21
CA MET A 145 4.81 2.79 -8.59
C MET A 145 5.78 3.45 -7.61
N MET A 146 7.07 3.14 -7.77
CA MET A 146 8.19 3.78 -7.06
C MET A 146 8.98 4.62 -8.08
N ASP A 147 10.30 4.51 -8.13
CA ASP A 147 11.13 5.19 -9.13
C ASP A 147 10.95 4.66 -10.56
N ASN A 148 10.26 3.53 -10.72
CA ASN A 148 10.00 2.87 -12.01
C ASN A 148 8.85 3.51 -12.81
N VAL A 149 7.99 4.30 -12.18
CA VAL A 149 6.82 4.92 -12.82
C VAL A 149 6.68 6.36 -12.31
N ASP A 150 6.50 7.28 -13.26
CA ASP A 150 6.27 8.70 -12.98
C ASP A 150 4.95 8.94 -12.22
N ALA A 151 5.04 9.69 -11.13
CA ALA A 151 3.93 10.22 -10.34
C ALA A 151 4.43 11.46 -9.56
N GLU A 152 3.53 12.27 -9.01
CA GLU A 152 3.93 13.49 -8.31
C GLU A 152 4.35 13.27 -6.85
N ARG A 153 3.60 12.44 -6.12
CA ARG A 153 3.83 12.18 -4.68
C ARG A 153 3.72 10.70 -4.31
N LEU A 154 2.82 9.97 -4.95
CA LEU A 154 2.53 8.58 -4.62
C LEU A 154 3.73 7.67 -4.86
N LEU A 155 4.03 6.89 -3.84
CA LEU A 155 4.96 5.76 -3.84
C LEU A 155 4.17 4.52 -3.40
N ILE A 156 4.15 3.48 -4.24
CA ILE A 156 3.32 2.29 -4.02
C ILE A 156 4.14 1.03 -4.25
N THR A 157 4.18 0.17 -3.24
CA THR A 157 4.83 -1.14 -3.30
C THR A 157 3.98 -2.17 -2.56
N GLU A 158 4.09 -3.43 -2.96
CA GLU A 158 3.57 -4.54 -2.18
C GLU A 158 4.68 -5.48 -1.74
N VAL A 159 4.45 -6.15 -0.61
CA VAL A 159 5.42 -7.08 -0.02
C VAL A 159 4.72 -8.36 0.41
N ILE A 160 5.32 -9.50 0.07
CA ILE A 160 5.00 -10.81 0.63
C ILE A 160 6.08 -11.17 1.65
N THR A 161 5.64 -11.39 2.89
CA THR A 161 6.45 -11.87 4.00
C THR A 161 6.07 -13.33 4.27
N PRO A 162 6.97 -14.29 4.01
CA PRO A 162 6.66 -15.71 4.21
C PRO A 162 6.36 -16.04 5.67
N SER A 163 5.70 -17.18 5.89
CA SER A 163 5.35 -17.68 7.23
C SER A 163 6.57 -17.69 8.18
N GLY A 164 6.40 -17.11 9.38
CA GLY A 164 7.46 -17.01 10.39
C GLY A 164 8.54 -15.95 10.11
N HIS A 165 8.39 -15.13 9.07
CA HIS A 165 9.39 -14.13 8.68
C HIS A 165 9.05 -12.72 9.20
N TRP A 166 10.06 -11.85 9.16
CA TRP A 166 9.98 -10.43 9.43
C TRP A 166 10.29 -9.61 8.19
N SER A 167 9.62 -8.47 8.08
CA SER A 167 9.73 -7.50 6.99
C SER A 167 9.52 -6.09 7.54
N SER A 168 9.70 -5.08 6.69
CA SER A 168 10.05 -3.72 7.13
C SER A 168 11.16 -3.77 8.22
N TYR A 169 12.09 -4.73 8.04
CA TYR A 169 13.11 -5.13 9.01
C TYR A 169 14.51 -5.24 8.36
N PRO A 170 15.58 -4.68 8.95
CA PRO A 170 15.62 -3.95 10.23
C PRO A 170 14.66 -2.76 10.28
N PRO A 171 14.19 -2.38 11.47
CA PRO A 171 13.24 -1.29 11.61
C PRO A 171 13.82 -0.03 10.98
N HIS A 172 13.02 0.68 10.19
CA HIS A 172 13.42 1.93 9.56
C HIS A 172 12.31 2.98 9.70
N LYS A 173 12.67 4.25 9.55
CA LYS A 173 11.76 5.38 9.56
C LYS A 173 12.04 6.31 8.38
N HIS A 174 11.01 7.07 8.00
CA HIS A 174 11.04 8.14 7.01
C HIS A 174 10.01 9.19 7.44
N ASP A 175 10.30 9.90 8.52
CA ASP A 175 9.39 10.82 9.19
C ASP A 175 9.91 12.26 9.29
N THR A 176 11.10 12.52 8.77
CA THR A 176 11.79 13.81 8.86
C THR A 176 12.17 14.33 7.47
N ASP A 177 11.78 15.57 7.12
CA ASP A 177 12.20 16.23 5.86
C ASP A 177 13.63 16.76 6.01
N ALA A 178 14.60 15.85 5.88
CA ALA A 178 16.02 16.11 6.06
C ALA A 178 16.84 15.49 4.92
N ILE A 179 16.36 15.62 3.68
CA ILE A 179 17.06 15.09 2.49
C ILE A 179 18.47 15.74 2.40
N PRO A 180 19.55 14.96 2.18
CA PRO A 180 19.57 13.57 1.70
C PRO A 180 19.61 12.47 2.78
N GLN A 181 19.50 12.81 4.06
CA GLN A 181 19.58 11.82 5.14
C GLN A 181 18.29 11.01 5.31
N GLU A 182 17.14 11.67 5.15
CA GLU A 182 15.83 11.09 5.35
C GLU A 182 14.75 11.91 4.63
N SER A 183 13.72 11.27 4.11
CA SER A 183 12.52 11.94 3.63
C SER A 183 11.37 11.80 4.63
N ALA A 184 10.44 12.75 4.63
CA ALA A 184 9.19 12.64 5.37
C ALA A 184 8.13 12.00 4.48
N LEU A 185 7.72 10.78 4.80
CA LEU A 185 6.68 10.05 4.09
C LEU A 185 5.69 9.47 5.11
N GLU A 186 4.44 9.87 4.99
CA GLU A 186 3.32 9.16 5.61
C GLU A 186 3.18 7.79 4.94
N GLU A 187 2.79 6.76 5.68
CA GLU A 187 2.63 5.42 5.11
C GLU A 187 1.40 4.68 5.66
N THR A 188 0.66 3.99 4.78
CA THR A 188 -0.35 3.01 5.16
C THR A 188 0.09 1.59 4.81
N TYR A 189 -0.28 0.61 5.63
CA TYR A 189 -0.07 -0.83 5.39
C TYR A 189 -1.40 -1.55 5.33
N TYR A 190 -1.87 -1.94 4.14
CA TYR A 190 -3.08 -2.78 4.01
C TYR A 190 -2.71 -4.26 3.99
N HIS A 191 -3.12 -4.99 5.03
CA HIS A 191 -2.68 -6.36 5.26
C HIS A 191 -3.65 -7.41 4.72
N LYS A 192 -3.10 -8.47 4.14
CA LYS A 192 -3.83 -9.71 3.88
C LYS A 192 -3.03 -10.87 4.47
N LEU A 193 -3.75 -11.84 5.02
CA LEU A 193 -3.21 -13.07 5.60
C LEU A 193 -3.64 -14.29 4.78
N ASN A 194 -2.75 -15.27 4.67
CA ASN A 194 -3.03 -16.58 4.09
C ASN A 194 -2.51 -17.70 5.03
N PRO A 195 -3.38 -18.55 5.60
CA PRO A 195 -4.85 -18.50 5.58
C PRO A 195 -5.46 -17.24 6.24
N LYS A 196 -6.69 -16.85 5.83
CA LYS A 196 -7.31 -15.56 6.19
C LYS A 196 -7.59 -15.35 7.69
N GLN A 197 -7.75 -16.42 8.46
CA GLN A 197 -7.98 -16.34 9.91
C GLN A 197 -6.70 -16.05 10.72
N GLY A 198 -5.55 -15.93 10.06
CA GLY A 198 -4.28 -15.59 10.70
C GLY A 198 -4.24 -14.16 11.24
N PHE A 199 -3.09 -13.83 11.82
CA PHE A 199 -2.76 -12.49 12.28
C PHE A 199 -1.27 -12.24 12.04
N ALA A 200 -0.85 -10.98 12.08
CA ALA A 200 0.56 -10.60 12.19
C ALA A 200 0.75 -9.55 13.29
N PHE A 201 2.00 -9.27 13.64
CA PHE A 201 2.35 -8.18 14.55
C PHE A 201 3.03 -7.06 13.77
N GLN A 202 2.51 -5.84 13.90
CA GLN A 202 3.21 -4.64 13.48
C GLN A 202 3.44 -3.77 14.70
N ARG A 203 4.69 -3.33 14.92
CA ARG A 203 5.01 -2.37 15.97
C ARG A 203 5.29 -1.03 15.31
N VAL A 204 4.69 0.06 15.79
CA VAL A 204 5.03 1.43 15.37
C VAL A 204 5.62 2.15 16.57
N TYR A 205 6.86 2.63 16.47
CA TYR A 205 7.53 3.28 17.61
C TYR A 205 8.52 4.37 17.21
N THR A 206 8.70 5.37 18.06
CA THR A 206 9.73 6.42 17.91
C THR A 206 10.91 6.20 18.84
N ASP A 207 12.04 6.86 18.60
CA ASP A 207 13.22 6.82 19.47
C ASP A 207 12.88 7.13 20.94
N ASP A 208 12.11 8.20 21.15
CA ASP A 208 11.68 8.68 22.46
C ASP A 208 10.49 7.92 23.05
N ARG A 209 9.94 6.93 22.31
CA ARG A 209 8.77 6.13 22.68
C ARG A 209 7.50 6.96 22.94
N SER A 210 7.42 8.19 22.42
CA SER A 210 6.17 8.97 22.40
C SER A 210 5.08 8.26 21.57
N ILE A 211 5.48 7.45 20.60
CA ILE A 211 4.68 6.37 20.03
C ILE A 211 5.41 5.06 20.34
N ASP A 212 4.68 4.07 20.87
CA ASP A 212 5.15 2.68 21.01
C ASP A 212 3.95 1.73 21.08
N GLU A 213 3.41 1.41 19.91
CA GLU A 213 2.17 0.66 19.74
C GLU A 213 2.49 -0.69 19.08
N THR A 214 2.06 -1.80 19.68
CA THR A 214 2.13 -3.13 19.05
C THR A 214 0.73 -3.59 18.69
N ILE A 215 0.53 -3.86 17.40
CA ILE A 215 -0.77 -4.09 16.80
C ILE A 215 -0.82 -5.53 16.29
N SER A 216 -1.81 -6.28 16.76
CA SER A 216 -2.21 -7.54 16.12
C SER A 216 -3.07 -7.22 14.90
N VAL A 217 -2.48 -7.32 13.72
CA VAL A 217 -3.15 -7.03 12.44
C VAL A 217 -3.93 -8.25 11.98
N GLU A 218 -5.14 -8.01 11.46
CA GLU A 218 -6.07 -9.02 10.96
C GLU A 218 -6.20 -8.90 9.43
N HIS A 219 -6.78 -9.90 8.77
CA HIS A 219 -7.01 -9.86 7.32
C HIS A 219 -7.87 -8.66 6.92
N ASN A 220 -7.43 -7.93 5.89
CA ASN A 220 -8.01 -6.69 5.39
C ASN A 220 -7.94 -5.49 6.36
N SER A 221 -7.10 -5.54 7.39
CA SER A 221 -6.85 -4.38 8.25
C SER A 221 -5.77 -3.46 7.69
N VAL A 222 -5.83 -2.18 8.07
CA VAL A 222 -4.80 -1.19 7.78
C VAL A 222 -4.10 -0.75 9.06
N VAL A 223 -2.78 -0.58 8.99
CA VAL A 223 -2.03 0.21 9.98
C VAL A 223 -1.57 1.51 9.33
N THR A 224 -1.81 2.63 9.99
CA THR A 224 -1.27 3.95 9.60
C THR A 224 0.02 4.22 10.35
N VAL A 225 1.06 4.68 9.64
CA VAL A 225 2.37 5.01 10.20
C VAL A 225 2.62 6.50 9.96
N PRO A 226 2.26 7.37 10.92
CA PRO A 226 2.49 8.81 10.78
C PRO A 226 3.97 9.20 11.01
N LYS A 227 4.70 8.41 11.80
CA LYS A 227 6.15 8.56 12.06
C LYS A 227 6.72 7.32 12.76
N GLY A 228 8.04 7.26 12.86
CA GLY A 228 8.77 6.24 13.59
C GLY A 228 9.03 4.95 12.82
N TYR A 229 9.66 4.02 13.51
CA TYR A 229 10.01 2.68 13.07
C TYR A 229 8.79 1.77 13.04
N HIS A 230 8.67 0.94 12.01
CA HIS A 230 7.43 0.20 11.75
C HIS A 230 7.63 -1.26 11.27
N PRO A 231 8.39 -2.10 11.99
CA PRO A 231 8.65 -3.49 11.59
C PRO A 231 7.39 -4.35 11.65
N VAL A 232 7.35 -5.38 10.80
CA VAL A 232 6.24 -6.33 10.70
C VAL A 232 6.75 -7.76 10.80
N GLY A 233 6.09 -8.58 11.63
CA GLY A 233 6.41 -9.99 11.82
C GLY A 233 5.18 -10.86 11.69
N THR A 234 5.27 -11.94 10.92
CA THR A 234 4.18 -12.92 10.79
C THR A 234 4.48 -14.21 11.55
N PRO A 235 3.50 -14.80 12.28
CA PRO A 235 3.69 -16.09 12.93
C PRO A 235 3.94 -17.23 11.95
N HIS A 236 4.46 -18.34 12.47
CA HIS A 236 4.55 -19.58 11.72
C HIS A 236 3.14 -20.05 11.28
N GLY A 237 3.01 -20.49 10.03
CA GLY A 237 1.78 -20.97 9.43
C GLY A 237 0.96 -19.92 8.68
N TYR A 238 1.34 -18.64 8.72
CA TYR A 238 0.62 -17.56 8.03
C TYR A 238 1.56 -16.75 7.15
N GLU A 239 1.30 -16.76 5.84
CA GLU A 239 1.90 -15.79 4.94
C GLU A 239 1.21 -14.45 5.11
N LEU A 240 2.01 -13.39 5.03
CA LEU A 240 1.54 -12.02 5.14
C LEU A 240 1.81 -11.29 3.83
N TYR A 241 0.78 -10.61 3.34
CA TYR A 241 0.86 -9.61 2.29
C TYR A 241 0.59 -8.25 2.89
N TYR A 242 1.27 -7.22 2.40
CA TYR A 242 0.78 -5.86 2.57
C TYR A 242 1.02 -4.99 1.33
N LEU A 243 0.06 -4.09 1.07
CA LEU A 243 0.17 -3.01 0.11
C LEU A 243 0.52 -1.71 0.86
N ASN A 244 1.63 -1.09 0.50
CA ASN A 244 2.07 0.19 1.02
C ASN A 244 1.67 1.34 0.10
N VAL A 245 1.19 2.41 0.70
CA VAL A 245 1.03 3.70 0.04
C VAL A 245 1.75 4.74 0.84
N MET A 246 2.68 5.44 0.19
CA MET A 246 3.49 6.50 0.77
C MET A 246 3.32 7.80 -0.01
N ALA A 247 3.33 8.92 0.70
CA ALA A 247 3.41 10.25 0.10
C ALA A 247 3.94 11.27 1.11
N GLY A 248 4.53 12.36 0.61
CA GLY A 248 5.11 13.41 1.43
C GLY A 248 5.36 14.69 0.63
N PRO A 249 6.07 15.68 1.21
CA PRO A 249 6.40 16.94 0.54
C PRO A 249 7.31 16.73 -0.68
N LYS A 250 8.15 15.68 -0.66
CA LYS A 250 9.03 15.28 -1.77
C LYS A 250 8.85 13.78 -2.03
N ARG A 251 8.83 13.40 -3.31
CA ARG A 251 8.67 12.02 -3.76
C ARG A 251 10.03 11.32 -3.85
N GLU A 252 10.63 11.06 -2.70
CA GLU A 252 11.91 10.34 -2.58
C GLU A 252 11.81 9.37 -1.42
N TRP A 253 12.14 8.09 -1.62
CA TRP A 253 12.14 7.09 -0.54
C TRP A 253 13.54 6.97 0.07
N ILE A 254 13.80 7.79 1.09
CA ILE A 254 15.07 7.82 1.82
C ILE A 254 14.74 7.54 3.27
N PHE A 255 15.15 6.37 3.76
CA PHE A 255 14.87 5.92 5.12
C PHE A 255 16.12 5.84 5.98
N HIS A 256 15.92 5.96 7.29
CA HIS A 256 16.94 5.73 8.30
C HIS A 256 16.62 4.47 9.10
N ASN A 257 17.58 3.54 9.18
CA ASN A 257 17.43 2.35 10.04
C ASN A 257 17.57 2.72 11.51
N ASP A 258 16.93 1.97 12.38
CA ASP A 258 17.13 2.05 13.82
C ASP A 258 18.61 1.71 14.14
N PRO A 259 19.39 2.63 14.74
CA PRO A 259 20.79 2.41 15.04
C PRO A 259 21.05 1.19 15.92
N ASP A 260 20.14 0.85 16.83
CA ASP A 260 20.27 -0.31 17.73
C ASP A 260 20.16 -1.65 16.98
N HIS A 261 19.62 -1.61 15.75
CA HIS A 261 19.43 -2.76 14.88
C HIS A 261 20.34 -2.75 13.64
N ALA A 262 21.23 -1.76 13.52
CA ALA A 262 22.11 -1.58 12.36
C ALA A 262 23.08 -2.77 12.13
N TRP A 263 23.42 -3.51 13.19
CA TRP A 263 24.28 -4.70 13.13
C TRP A 263 23.72 -5.82 12.23
N ILE A 264 22.43 -5.80 11.91
CA ILE A 264 21.79 -6.80 11.05
C ILE A 264 22.13 -6.60 9.57
N VAL A 265 22.35 -5.35 9.14
CA VAL A 265 22.66 -5.00 7.73
C VAL A 265 24.15 -4.76 7.49
N ASN A 266 24.91 -4.47 8.54
CA ASN A 266 26.36 -4.36 8.52
C ASN A 266 26.99 -5.46 9.42
N PRO A 267 26.93 -6.73 9.00
CA PRO A 267 27.45 -7.85 9.78
C PRO A 267 28.98 -7.85 9.90
#